data_AF-A0A965U6T8-F1
#
_entry.id   AF-A0A965U6T8-F1
#
_cell.length_a   1.000
_cell.length_b   1.000
_cell.length_c   1.000
_cell.angle_alpha   90.00
_cell.angle_beta   90.00
_cell.angle_gamma   90.00
#
_symmetry.space_group_name_H-M   'P 1'
#
loop_
_entity.id
_entity.type
_entity.pdbx_description
1 polymer ?
#
loop_
_entity_poly.entity_id
_entity_poly.type
_entity_poly.pdbx_seq_one_letter_code
_entity_poly.pdbx_strand_id
1 'polypeptide(L)'
;AGLLAFCAQHRLPFTTYSAHRLAEAEGAFSESAFVRETTGVGNVCERSAVLGSGGGALILKKYAAGGVTIALARREICYEFGGTGNE
;
A
#
# COMPACT_ATOMS: atom_id res chain seq x y z
N ALA A 1 -12.57 -7.78 12.72
CA ALA A 1 -13.77 -8.18 11.93
C ALA A 1 -14.10 -7.18 10.80
N GLY A 2 -14.10 -5.86 11.03
CA GLY A 2 -14.56 -4.87 10.03
C GLY A 2 -13.85 -4.90 8.67
N LEU A 3 -12.51 -4.83 8.63
CA LEU A 3 -11.76 -4.77 7.37
C LEU A 3 -11.88 -6.06 6.53
N LEU A 4 -11.83 -7.23 7.18
CA LEU A 4 -12.02 -8.53 6.52
C LEU A 4 -13.44 -8.66 5.93
N ALA A 5 -14.47 -8.27 6.68
CA ALA A 5 -15.85 -8.29 6.21
C ALA A 5 -16.07 -7.35 5.02
N PHE A 6 -15.49 -6.15 5.07
CA PHE A 6 -15.52 -5.20 3.96
C PHE A 6 -14.88 -5.80 2.69
N CYS A 7 -13.67 -6.36 2.80
CA CYS A 7 -13.01 -7.00 1.67
C CYS A 7 -13.84 -8.16 1.10
N ALA A 8 -14.42 -9.01 1.95
CA ALA A 8 -15.25 -10.13 1.51
C ALA A 8 -16.52 -9.66 0.78
N GLN A 9 -17.23 -8.67 1.34
CA GLN A 9 -18.44 -8.09 0.73
C GLN A 9 -18.16 -7.47 -0.64
N HIS A 10 -17.01 -6.83 -0.80
CA HIS A 10 -16.63 -6.16 -2.04
C HIS A 10 -15.80 -7.02 -3.00
N ARG A 11 -15.52 -8.29 -2.64
CA ARG A 11 -14.65 -9.22 -3.39
C ARG A 11 -13.26 -8.62 -3.68
N LEU A 12 -12.71 -7.91 -2.70
CA LEU A 12 -11.38 -7.33 -2.78
C LEU A 12 -10.34 -8.30 -2.21
N PRO A 13 -9.17 -8.45 -2.86
CA PRO A 13 -8.06 -9.18 -2.25
C PRO A 13 -7.64 -8.51 -0.95
N PHE A 14 -7.34 -9.31 0.07
CA PHE A 14 -6.86 -8.84 1.36
C PHE A 14 -5.43 -9.33 1.58
N THR A 15 -4.49 -8.39 1.63
CA THR A 15 -3.08 -8.65 1.86
C THR A 15 -2.60 -7.84 3.06
N THR A 16 -1.80 -8.46 3.92
CA THR A 16 -1.21 -7.81 5.09
C THR A 16 0.31 -7.87 5.02
N TYR A 17 0.97 -6.84 5.53
CA TYR A 17 2.42 -6.77 5.66
C TYR A 17 2.82 -6.71 7.13
N SER A 18 3.94 -7.35 7.48
CA SER A 18 4.52 -7.20 8.82
C SER A 18 5.08 -5.78 9.00
N ALA A 19 5.24 -5.35 10.26
CA ALA A 19 5.87 -4.07 10.58
C ALA A 19 7.27 -3.94 9.93
N HIS A 20 8.05 -5.01 9.94
CA HIS A 20 9.35 -5.07 9.25
C HIS A 20 9.22 -4.79 7.75
N ARG A 21 8.30 -5.48 7.06
CA ARG A 21 8.07 -5.25 5.62
C ARG A 21 7.62 -3.81 5.33
N LEU A 22 6.77 -3.25 6.18
CA LEU A 22 6.34 -1.85 6.05
C LEU A 22 7.52 -0.88 6.22
N ALA A 23 8.44 -1.15 7.15
CA ALA A 23 9.62 -0.33 7.38
C ALA A 23 10.57 -0.29 6.16
N GLU A 24 10.65 -1.39 5.40
CA GLU A 24 11.43 -1.50 4.16
C GLU A 24 10.83 -0.74 2.97
N ALA A 25 9.57 -0.31 3.04
CA ALA A 25 8.95 0.45 1.95
C ALA A 25 9.69 1.76 1.71
N GLU A 26 10.10 1.99 0.47
CA GLU A 26 10.76 3.23 0.03
C GLU A 26 9.74 4.32 -0.30
N GLY A 27 10.08 5.57 0.05
CA GLY A 27 9.24 6.73 -0.22
C GLY A 27 9.13 7.70 0.95
N ALA A 28 8.45 8.82 0.71
CA ALA A 28 8.16 9.83 1.73
C ALA A 28 6.75 9.62 2.30
N PHE A 29 6.69 9.26 3.57
CA PHE A 29 5.45 8.89 4.27
C PHE A 29 5.10 9.86 5.39
N SER A 30 3.81 9.98 5.67
CA SER A 30 3.26 10.76 6.77
C SER A 30 3.50 10.04 8.09
N GLU A 31 4.52 10.45 8.83
CA GLU A 31 4.92 9.83 10.10
C GLU A 31 3.98 10.20 11.26
N SER A 32 3.78 9.27 12.19
CA SER A 32 2.97 9.46 13.40
C SER A 32 3.61 8.73 14.59
N ALA A 33 3.88 9.49 15.66
CA ALA A 33 4.43 8.94 16.90
C ALA A 33 3.50 7.89 17.52
N PHE A 34 2.19 8.18 17.58
CA PHE A 34 1.17 7.25 18.08
C PHE A 34 1.16 5.92 17.29
N VAL A 35 1.20 6.00 15.96
CA VAL A 35 1.22 4.79 15.12
C VAL A 35 2.52 4.02 15.31
N ARG A 36 3.66 4.72 15.44
CA ARG A 36 4.96 4.09 15.71
C ARG A 36 4.98 3.36 17.04
N GLU A 37 4.47 3.97 18.10
CA GLU A 37 4.37 3.35 19.42
C GLU A 37 3.48 2.10 19.39
N THR A 38 2.35 2.16 18.67
CA THR A 38 1.38 1.06 18.62
C THR A 38 1.81 -0.08 17.69
N THR A 39 2.44 0.22 16.56
CA THR A 39 2.65 -0.74 15.46
C THR A 39 4.12 -1.00 15.12
N GLY A 40 5.05 -0.25 15.71
CA GLY A 40 6.48 -0.29 15.39
C GLY A 40 6.87 0.49 14.13
N VAL A 41 5.90 0.96 13.33
CA VAL A 41 6.12 1.79 12.14
C VAL A 41 5.34 3.09 12.23
N GLY A 42 5.88 4.21 11.77
CA GLY A 42 5.19 5.50 11.91
C GLY A 42 4.09 5.76 10.89
N ASN A 43 3.89 4.85 9.93
CA ASN A 43 2.78 4.89 8.99
C ASN A 43 2.41 3.46 8.59
N VAL A 44 1.13 3.18 8.39
CA VAL A 44 0.66 1.86 7.93
C VAL A 44 0.00 1.97 6.56
N CYS A 45 -0.93 2.91 6.37
CA CYS A 45 -1.75 2.97 5.17
C CYS A 45 -0.96 3.28 3.89
N GLU A 46 -0.06 4.28 3.90
CA GLU A 46 0.69 4.67 2.70
C GLU A 46 1.76 3.65 2.36
N ARG A 47 2.48 3.14 3.36
CA ARG A 47 3.48 2.06 3.17
C ARG A 47 2.84 0.79 2.62
N SER A 48 1.66 0.42 3.13
CA SER A 48 0.89 -0.72 2.59
C SER A 48 0.46 -0.49 1.15
N ALA A 49 0.04 0.73 0.80
CA ALA A 49 -0.35 1.07 -0.56
C ALA A 49 0.84 0.96 -1.53
N VAL A 50 2.01 1.51 -1.17
CA VAL A 50 3.23 1.44 -1.99
C VAL A 50 3.73 0.00 -2.16
N LEU A 51 3.74 -0.80 -1.10
CA LEU A 51 4.09 -2.22 -1.23
C LEU A 51 3.08 -2.98 -2.10
N GLY A 52 1.78 -2.72 -1.92
CA GLY A 52 0.72 -3.34 -2.71
C GLY A 52 0.75 -2.97 -4.19
N SER A 53 1.29 -1.80 -4.54
CA SER A 53 1.49 -1.36 -5.92
C SER A 53 2.80 -1.86 -6.55
N GLY A 54 3.67 -2.53 -5.78
CA GLY A 54 4.99 -2.95 -6.25
C GLY A 54 6.00 -1.80 -6.32
N GLY A 55 5.92 -0.83 -5.40
CA GLY A 55 6.80 0.34 -5.36
C GLY A 55 6.29 1.55 -6.16
N GLY A 56 5.05 1.49 -6.65
CA GLY A 56 4.45 2.56 -7.44
C GLY A 56 4.04 3.79 -6.62
N ALA A 57 3.78 4.91 -7.31
CA ALA A 57 3.57 6.22 -6.70
C ALA A 57 2.24 6.36 -5.94
N LEU A 58 2.26 7.07 -4.81
CA LEU A 58 1.05 7.47 -4.08
C LEU A 58 0.24 8.48 -4.90
N ILE A 59 -1.04 8.15 -5.15
CA ILE A 59 -2.03 9.03 -5.78
C ILE A 59 -2.79 9.81 -4.69
N LEU A 60 -3.08 9.14 -3.58
CA LEU A 60 -3.72 9.73 -2.40
C LEU A 60 -2.85 9.42 -1.19
N LYS A 61 -2.28 10.48 -0.60
CA LYS A 61 -1.63 10.41 0.72
C LYS A 61 -2.65 10.12 1.81
N LYS A 62 -2.17 9.85 3.03
CA LYS A 62 -2.96 9.53 4.21
C LYS A 62 -4.19 10.46 4.33
N TYR A 63 -5.37 9.88 4.15
CA TYR A 63 -6.66 10.52 4.35
C TYR A 63 -7.36 9.87 5.54
N ALA A 64 -7.66 10.66 6.58
CA ALA A 64 -8.29 10.20 7.80
C ALA A 64 -9.76 10.63 7.84
N ALA A 65 -10.68 9.67 7.96
CA ALA A 65 -12.12 9.92 8.10
C ALA A 65 -12.80 8.77 8.84
N GLY A 66 -13.79 9.08 9.69
CA GLY A 66 -14.61 8.06 10.36
C GLY A 66 -13.81 7.05 11.21
N GLY A 67 -12.67 7.46 11.78
CA GLY A 67 -11.80 6.58 12.57
C GLY A 67 -10.91 5.64 11.74
N VAL A 68 -10.88 5.78 10.42
CA VAL A 68 -10.04 4.99 9.51
C VAL A 68 -9.11 5.90 8.71
N THR A 69 -7.91 5.41 8.40
CA THR A 69 -6.98 6.07 7.47
C THR A 69 -6.82 5.26 6.21
N ILE A 70 -6.95 5.89 5.04
CA ILE A 70 -6.72 5.26 3.73
C ILE A 70 -5.59 5.96 2.99
N ALA A 71 -4.96 5.24 2.07
CA ALA A 71 -4.03 5.76 1.08
C ALA A 71 -4.17 4.95 -0.21
N LEU A 72 -3.82 5.55 -1.36
CA LEU A 72 -3.91 4.91 -2.66
C LEU A 72 -2.59 5.06 -3.40
N ALA A 73 -2.10 3.98 -4.01
CA ALA A 73 -0.93 3.97 -4.87
C ALA A 73 -1.25 3.37 -6.23
N ARG A 74 -0.59 3.87 -7.28
CA ARG A 74 -0.74 3.36 -8.65
C ARG A 74 0.39 2.38 -8.93
N ARG A 75 0.07 1.16 -9.36
CA ARG A 75 1.06 0.25 -9.93
C ARG A 75 1.47 0.73 -11.32
N GLU A 76 2.76 0.78 -11.58
CA GLU A 76 3.29 1.00 -12.93
C GLU A 76 3.55 -0.35 -13.59
N ILE A 77 3.13 -0.49 -14.85
CA ILE A 77 3.30 -1.72 -15.63
C ILE A 77 3.98 -1.34 -16.93
N CYS A 78 5.22 -1.78 -17.12
CA CYS A 78 5.94 -1.69 -18.38
C CYS A 78 5.77 -3.02 -19.12
N TYR A 79 5.25 -2.97 -20.34
CA TYR A 79 5.20 -4.12 -21.24
C TYR A 79 6.34 -4.01 -22.23
N GLU A 80 7.26 -4.98 -22.22
CA GLU A 80 8.23 -5.14 -23.30
C GLU A 80 7.57 -6.01 -24.37
N PHE A 81 7.24 -5.39 -25.50
CA PHE A 81 6.80 -6.13 -26.68
C PHE A 81 8.06 -6.61 -27.40
N GLY A 82 8.42 -7.88 -27.19
CA GLY A 82 9.49 -8.53 -27.94
C GLY A 82 9.18 -8.48 -29.43
N GLY A 83 9.99 -7.74 -30.19
CA GLY A 83 9.93 -7.73 -31.65
C GLY A 83 10.14 -9.14 -32.19
N THR A 84 9.22 -9.58 -33.03
CA THR A 84 9.32 -10.84 -33.77
C THR A 84 10.63 -10.89 -34.54
N GLY A 85 11.32 -12.01 -34.45
CA GLY A 85 12.51 -12.30 -35.22
C GLY A 85 12.25 -12.14 -36.72
N ASN A 86 13.27 -11.68 -37.43
CA ASN A 86 13.37 -11.93 -38.85
C ASN A 86 14.43 -13.02 -39.04
N GLU A 87 13.92 -14.16 -39.51
CA GLU A 87 14.61 -15.08 -40.42
C GLU A 87 15.25 -14.34 -41.59
#